data_AF-A0A7S2DBB7-F1
#
_entry.id   AF-A0A7S2DBB7-F1
#
_cell.length_a   1.000
_cell.length_b   1.000
_cell.length_c   1.000
_cell.angle_alpha   90.00
_cell.angle_beta   90.00
_cell.angle_gamma   90.00
#
_symmetry.space_group_name_H-M   'P 1'
#
loop_
_entity.id
_entity.type
_entity.pdbx_description
1 polymer ?
#
loop_
_entity_poly.entity_id
_entity_poly.type
_entity_poly.pdbx_seq_one_letter_code
_entity_poly.pdbx_strand_id
1 'polypeptide(L)'
;SACCRSAKAVLERAVPPESLPPAACAHPLKVVLHDLCRAVVREQLKPDDFAALLAKEELTAIRPLLQSNLADVFWFMGLEIEAQEDSKLDAKKLYTALIQLSIKSSLVDGDLLCARLESAELLHELGLVRDATAFHKGQVK
;
A
#
# COMPACT_ATOMS: atom_id res chain seq x y z
N SER A 1 -9.49 -14.30 3.03
CA SER A 1 -10.72 -14.77 2.34
C SER A 1 -10.48 -14.69 0.83
N ALA A 2 -10.89 -15.68 0.03
CA ALA A 2 -10.64 -15.68 -1.43
C ALA A 2 -11.36 -14.53 -2.18
N CYS A 3 -12.35 -13.91 -1.53
CA CYS A 3 -13.23 -12.88 -2.09
C CYS A 3 -12.50 -11.59 -2.52
N CYS A 4 -11.40 -11.19 -1.86
CA CYS A 4 -10.69 -9.94 -2.16
C CYS A 4 -9.66 -10.03 -3.30
N ARG A 5 -9.43 -11.21 -3.90
CA ARG A 5 -8.35 -11.47 -4.87
C ARG A 5 -8.79 -11.37 -6.34
N SER A 6 -9.75 -10.51 -6.63
CA SER A 6 -10.21 -10.27 -8.00
C SER A 6 -10.35 -8.78 -8.25
N ALA A 7 -10.09 -8.35 -9.49
CA ALA A 7 -10.20 -6.94 -9.84
C ALA A 7 -11.67 -6.49 -9.86
N LYS A 8 -12.62 -7.39 -10.15
CA LYS A 8 -14.05 -7.20 -9.85
C LYS A 8 -14.31 -6.83 -8.38
N ALA A 9 -13.73 -7.54 -7.42
CA ALA A 9 -13.91 -7.21 -6.00
C ALA A 9 -13.27 -5.87 -5.61
N VAL A 10 -12.18 -5.48 -6.27
CA VAL A 10 -11.57 -4.14 -6.11
C VAL A 10 -12.51 -3.07 -6.66
N LEU A 11 -13.08 -3.28 -7.86
CA LEU A 11 -14.03 -2.36 -8.51
C LEU A 11 -15.31 -2.18 -7.68
N GLU A 12 -15.90 -3.27 -7.18
CA GLU A 12 -17.11 -3.22 -6.35
C GLU A 12 -16.95 -2.41 -5.07
N ARG A 13 -15.70 -2.21 -4.60
CA ARG A 13 -15.38 -1.45 -3.39
C ARG A 13 -14.78 -0.07 -3.67
N ALA A 14 -14.52 0.24 -4.94
CA ALA A 14 -14.11 1.56 -5.42
C ALA A 14 -15.36 2.45 -5.56
N VAL A 15 -15.91 2.84 -4.41
CA VAL A 15 -17.06 3.74 -4.35
C VAL A 15 -16.61 5.20 -4.52
N PRO A 16 -17.35 6.04 -5.25
CA PRO A 16 -17.05 7.47 -5.35
C PRO A 16 -17.07 8.16 -3.97
N PRO A 17 -16.20 9.15 -3.71
CA PRO A 17 -16.15 9.86 -2.42
C PRO A 17 -17.50 10.42 -1.95
N GLU A 18 -18.33 10.90 -2.89
CA GLU A 18 -19.67 11.43 -2.66
C GLU A 18 -20.70 10.39 -2.20
N SER A 19 -20.40 9.10 -2.40
CA SER A 19 -21.24 7.97 -1.97
C SER A 19 -20.79 7.36 -0.64
N LEU A 20 -19.74 7.90 -0.02
CA LEU A 20 -19.26 7.44 1.27
C LEU A 20 -20.22 7.88 2.40
N PRO A 21 -20.44 7.02 3.41
CA PRO A 21 -21.13 7.43 4.65
C PRO A 21 -20.38 8.60 5.33
N PRO A 22 -21.04 9.36 6.22
CA PRO A 22 -20.43 10.50 6.91
C PRO A 22 -19.11 10.13 7.61
N ALA A 23 -18.28 11.17 7.80
CA ALA A 23 -16.82 11.26 7.97
C ALA A 23 -16.03 10.22 8.82
N ALA A 24 -16.67 9.22 9.43
CA ALA A 24 -16.03 8.21 10.26
C ALA A 24 -15.89 6.81 9.60
N CYS A 25 -16.50 6.56 8.43
CA CYS A 25 -16.37 5.26 7.76
C CYS A 25 -15.11 5.19 6.90
N ALA A 26 -14.25 4.19 7.16
CA ALA A 26 -13.13 3.87 6.29
C ALA A 26 -13.64 3.51 4.88
N HIS A 27 -12.96 4.03 3.85
CA HIS A 27 -13.31 3.73 2.47
C HIS A 27 -13.28 2.20 2.23
N PRO A 28 -14.33 1.58 1.66
CA PRO A 28 -14.42 0.12 1.50
C PRO A 28 -13.23 -0.50 0.74
N LEU A 29 -12.68 0.24 -0.22
CA LEU A 29 -11.44 -0.10 -0.92
C LEU A 29 -10.22 -0.32 0.00
N LYS A 30 -10.06 0.47 1.09
CA LYS A 30 -8.95 0.31 2.04
C LYS A 30 -8.95 -1.07 2.68
N VAL A 31 -10.13 -1.59 3.01
CA VAL A 31 -10.28 -2.93 3.62
C VAL A 31 -9.78 -4.01 2.66
N VAL A 32 -10.18 -3.93 1.39
CA VAL A 32 -9.75 -4.90 0.36
C VAL A 32 -8.25 -4.82 0.12
N LEU A 33 -7.71 -3.60 -0.01
CA LEU A 33 -6.27 -3.39 -0.23
C LEU A 33 -5.45 -3.84 0.98
N HIS A 34 -5.89 -3.55 2.20
CA HIS A 34 -5.25 -4.01 3.43
C HIS A 34 -5.21 -5.54 3.53
N ASP A 35 -6.32 -6.22 3.25
CA ASP A 35 -6.38 -7.69 3.22
C ASP A 35 -5.42 -8.29 2.18
N LEU A 36 -5.32 -7.66 1.01
CA LEU A 36 -4.40 -8.08 -0.04
C LEU A 36 -2.94 -7.90 0.39
N CYS A 37 -2.59 -6.74 0.95
CA CYS A 37 -1.24 -6.47 1.44
C CYS A 37 -0.87 -7.38 2.62
N ARG A 38 -1.79 -7.64 3.57
CA ARG A 38 -1.57 -8.64 4.63
C ARG A 38 -1.41 -10.04 4.09
N ALA A 39 -2.14 -10.42 3.04
CA ALA A 39 -1.97 -11.72 2.42
C ALA A 39 -0.57 -11.87 1.83
N VAL A 40 0.03 -10.81 1.29
CA VAL A 40 1.43 -10.82 0.83
C VAL A 40 2.40 -10.94 2.01
N VAL A 41 2.26 -10.10 3.05
CA VAL A 41 3.14 -10.12 4.23
C VAL A 41 3.05 -11.45 5.00
N ARG A 42 1.93 -12.16 4.89
CA ARG A 42 1.72 -13.51 5.46
C ARG A 42 2.04 -14.64 4.48
N GLU A 43 2.62 -14.32 3.32
CA GLU A 43 3.03 -15.29 2.29
C GLU A 43 1.88 -16.12 1.70
N GLN A 44 0.64 -15.65 1.84
CA GLN A 44 -0.57 -16.28 1.29
C GLN A 44 -0.88 -15.81 -0.13
N LEU A 45 -0.20 -14.77 -0.59
CA LEU A 45 -0.31 -14.19 -1.93
C LEU A 45 1.10 -13.79 -2.38
N LYS A 46 1.50 -14.15 -3.60
CA LYS A 46 2.79 -13.74 -4.11
C LYS A 46 2.77 -12.23 -4.43
N PRO A 47 3.88 -11.49 -4.18
CA PRO A 47 3.97 -10.08 -4.53
C PRO A 47 3.65 -9.80 -6.01
N ASP A 48 4.13 -10.64 -6.92
CA ASP A 48 3.87 -10.49 -8.36
C ASP A 48 2.39 -10.70 -8.71
N ASP A 49 1.70 -11.63 -8.06
CA ASP A 49 0.26 -11.85 -8.25
C ASP A 49 -0.56 -10.65 -7.74
N PHE A 50 -0.12 -10.05 -6.63
CA PHE A 50 -0.68 -8.78 -6.14
C PHE A 50 -0.49 -7.66 -7.16
N ALA A 51 0.73 -7.51 -7.70
CA ALA A 51 1.02 -6.46 -8.66
C ALA A 51 0.24 -6.65 -9.97
N ALA A 52 0.20 -7.87 -10.50
CA ALA A 52 -0.57 -8.23 -11.69
C ALA A 52 -2.07 -7.97 -11.50
N LEU A 53 -2.61 -8.26 -10.30
CA LEU A 53 -4.01 -7.97 -9.98
C LEU A 53 -4.32 -6.48 -10.07
N LEU A 54 -3.50 -5.63 -9.44
CA LEU A 54 -3.73 -4.18 -9.41
C LEU A 54 -3.36 -3.49 -10.74
N ALA A 55 -2.53 -4.13 -11.56
CA ALA A 55 -2.18 -3.64 -12.89
C ALA A 55 -3.26 -3.89 -13.96
N LYS A 56 -4.29 -4.70 -13.67
CA LYS A 56 -5.34 -5.04 -14.65
C LYS A 56 -5.98 -3.80 -15.28
N GLU A 57 -6.22 -3.88 -16.59
CA GLU A 57 -6.74 -2.78 -17.41
C GLU A 57 -8.09 -2.25 -16.91
N GLU A 58 -8.97 -3.13 -16.41
CA GLU A 58 -10.26 -2.78 -15.82
C GLU A 58 -10.15 -1.84 -14.60
N LEU A 59 -8.98 -1.78 -13.95
CA LEU A 59 -8.71 -0.90 -12.80
C LEU A 59 -8.12 0.46 -13.21
N THR A 60 -7.90 0.71 -14.50
CA THR A 60 -7.25 1.94 -14.98
C THR A 60 -8.08 3.18 -14.64
N ALA A 61 -9.41 3.10 -14.78
CA ALA A 61 -10.32 4.22 -14.50
C ALA A 61 -10.29 4.67 -13.03
N ILE A 62 -9.98 3.75 -12.10
CA ILE A 62 -9.93 4.04 -10.66
C ILE A 62 -8.49 4.22 -10.15
N ARG A 63 -7.49 4.32 -11.05
CA ARG A 63 -6.07 4.31 -10.66
C ARG A 63 -5.70 5.39 -9.65
N PRO A 64 -6.13 6.66 -9.77
CA PRO A 64 -5.82 7.68 -8.77
C PRO A 64 -6.39 7.35 -7.38
N LEU A 65 -7.62 6.81 -7.34
CA LEU A 65 -8.27 6.39 -6.11
C LEU A 65 -7.54 5.19 -5.48
N LEU A 66 -7.14 4.22 -6.31
CA LEU A 66 -6.39 3.03 -5.89
C LEU A 66 -5.04 3.43 -5.29
N GLN A 67 -4.29 4.30 -5.96
CA GLN A 67 -2.99 4.81 -5.50
C GLN A 67 -3.13 5.53 -4.14
N SER A 68 -4.11 6.43 -4.01
CA SER A 68 -4.36 7.16 -2.75
C SER A 68 -4.71 6.23 -1.59
N ASN A 69 -5.61 5.26 -1.81
CA ASN A 69 -5.99 4.31 -0.76
C ASN A 69 -4.88 3.30 -0.45
N LEU A 70 -4.06 2.92 -1.42
CA LEU A 70 -2.93 2.01 -1.21
C LEU A 70 -1.83 2.70 -0.38
N ALA A 71 -1.56 3.98 -0.62
CA ALA A 71 -0.64 4.77 0.22
C ALA A 71 -1.11 4.83 1.69
N ASP A 72 -2.42 5.03 1.93
CA ASP A 72 -3.00 4.99 3.27
C ASP A 72 -2.86 3.61 3.93
N VAL A 73 -3.04 2.53 3.15
CA VAL A 73 -2.89 1.15 3.64
C VAL A 73 -1.44 0.87 4.04
N PHE A 74 -0.46 1.34 3.26
CA PHE A 74 0.94 1.23 3.63
C PHE A 74 1.21 1.98 4.95
N TRP A 75 0.78 3.23 5.09
CA TRP A 75 0.93 3.93 6.37
C TRP A 75 0.38 3.11 7.55
N PHE A 76 -0.86 2.60 7.44
CA PHE A 76 -1.49 1.81 8.50
C PHE A 76 -0.74 0.49 8.81
N MET A 77 -0.29 -0.23 7.78
CA MET A 77 0.46 -1.47 7.98
C MET A 77 1.84 -1.24 8.63
N GLY A 78 2.46 -0.09 8.38
CA GLY A 78 3.66 0.33 9.10
C GLY A 78 3.42 0.35 10.61
N LEU A 79 2.34 1.01 11.04
CA LEU A 79 1.94 1.08 12.46
C LEU A 79 1.63 -0.30 13.05
N GLU A 80 0.93 -1.17 12.31
CA GLU A 80 0.63 -2.54 12.76
C GLU A 80 1.90 -3.37 13.00
N ILE A 81 2.93 -3.14 12.19
CA ILE A 81 4.22 -3.83 12.28
C ILE A 81 5.07 -3.29 13.43
N GLU A 82 5.00 -1.99 13.71
CA GLU A 82 5.67 -1.37 14.86
C GLU A 82 5.06 -1.79 16.19
N ALA A 83 3.74 -1.89 16.27
CA ALA A 83 3.02 -2.28 17.47
C ALA A 83 3.21 -3.75 17.88
N GLN A 84 3.82 -4.58 17.02
CA GLN A 84 4.11 -5.98 17.31
C GLN A 84 5.54 -6.13 17.84
N GLU A 85 5.70 -6.07 19.17
CA GLU A 85 7.00 -6.09 19.85
C GLU A 85 7.82 -7.38 19.61
N ASP A 86 7.17 -8.53 19.38
CA ASP A 86 7.82 -9.86 19.44
C ASP A 86 7.81 -10.67 18.12
N SER A 87 7.21 -10.19 17.03
CA SER A 87 7.07 -10.97 15.78
C SER A 87 7.74 -10.36 14.54
N LYS A 88 9.01 -10.78 14.39
CA LYS A 88 9.74 -11.16 13.17
C LYS A 88 10.09 -10.04 12.16
N LEU A 89 11.38 -9.71 12.15
CA LEU A 89 12.13 -9.10 11.04
C LEU A 89 11.65 -9.51 9.64
N ASP A 90 11.14 -10.72 9.46
CA ASP A 90 10.62 -11.22 8.19
C ASP A 90 9.34 -10.52 7.72
N ALA A 91 8.43 -10.14 8.63
CA ALA A 91 7.24 -9.35 8.28
C ALA A 91 7.65 -7.94 7.82
N LYS A 92 8.61 -7.32 8.51
CA LYS A 92 9.22 -6.03 8.09
C LYS A 92 9.83 -6.15 6.69
N LYS A 93 10.63 -7.18 6.43
CA LYS A 93 11.26 -7.42 5.10
C LYS A 93 10.22 -7.61 3.99
N LEU A 94 9.21 -8.45 4.21
CA LEU A 94 8.16 -8.71 3.22
C LEU A 94 7.34 -7.44 2.94
N TYR A 95 7.07 -6.66 3.98
CA TYR A 95 6.39 -5.37 3.85
C TYR A 95 7.22 -4.35 3.06
N THR A 96 8.52 -4.21 3.35
CA THR A 96 9.44 -3.39 2.56
C THR A 96 9.46 -3.82 1.08
N ALA A 97 9.55 -5.12 0.82
CA ALA A 97 9.57 -5.66 -0.53
C ALA A 97 8.26 -5.36 -1.29
N LEU A 98 7.12 -5.43 -0.61
CA LEU A 98 5.81 -5.09 -1.17
C LEU A 98 5.74 -3.60 -1.57
N ILE A 99 6.22 -2.68 -0.73
CA ILE A 99 6.28 -1.25 -1.06
C ILE A 99 7.17 -1.02 -2.28
N GLN A 100 8.40 -1.58 -2.26
CA GLN A 100 9.36 -1.42 -3.36
C GLN A 100 8.80 -1.95 -4.67
N LEU A 101 8.14 -3.11 -4.66
CA LEU A 101 7.45 -3.65 -5.82
C LEU A 101 6.35 -2.70 -6.30
N SER A 102 5.54 -2.17 -5.39
CA SER A 102 4.42 -1.29 -5.73
C SER A 102 4.87 0.02 -6.38
N ILE A 103 6.00 0.58 -5.94
CA ILE A 103 6.63 1.75 -6.58
C ILE A 103 7.19 1.35 -7.95
N LYS A 104 7.98 0.26 -8.02
CA LYS A 104 8.61 -0.21 -9.27
C LYS A 104 7.58 -0.55 -10.35
N SER A 105 6.43 -1.07 -9.96
CA SER A 105 5.31 -1.42 -10.84
C SER A 105 4.34 -0.25 -11.06
N SER A 106 4.66 0.96 -10.60
CA SER A 106 3.82 2.17 -10.72
C SER A 106 2.39 2.00 -10.16
N LEU A 107 2.22 1.10 -9.19
CA LEU A 107 0.94 0.86 -8.50
C LEU A 107 0.68 1.91 -7.43
N VAL A 108 1.74 2.52 -6.90
CA VAL A 108 1.71 3.71 -6.06
C VAL A 108 2.77 4.67 -6.58
N ASP A 109 2.44 5.96 -6.56
CA ASP A 109 3.40 7.01 -6.84
C ASP A 109 4.32 7.21 -5.63
N GLY A 110 5.63 7.36 -5.88
CA GLY A 110 6.64 7.49 -4.83
C GLY A 110 6.49 8.79 -4.04
N ASP A 111 6.17 9.89 -4.71
CA ASP A 111 6.01 11.20 -4.08
C ASP A 111 4.71 11.24 -3.26
N LEU A 112 3.62 10.67 -3.78
CA LEU A 112 2.37 10.48 -3.04
C LEU A 112 2.60 9.66 -1.77
N LEU A 113 3.37 8.58 -1.87
CA LEU A 113 3.69 7.73 -0.74
C LEU A 113 4.53 8.51 0.29
N CYS A 114 5.59 9.21 -0.13
CA CYS A 114 6.38 10.08 0.74
C CYS A 114 5.54 11.14 1.44
N ALA A 115 4.69 11.87 0.71
CA ALA A 115 3.80 12.88 1.26
C ALA A 115 2.78 12.30 2.26
N ARG A 116 2.38 11.03 2.10
CA ARG A 116 1.50 10.35 3.05
C ARG A 116 2.25 9.82 4.28
N LEU A 117 3.51 9.44 4.09
CA LEU A 117 4.42 8.96 5.12
C LEU A 117 5.20 10.10 5.80
N GLU A 118 4.94 11.36 5.46
CA GLU A 118 5.65 12.57 5.91
C GLU A 118 5.49 12.91 7.41
N SER A 119 5.35 11.90 8.27
CA SER A 119 6.23 11.85 9.44
C SER A 119 7.54 11.21 9.00
N ALA A 120 8.45 12.04 8.47
CA ALA A 120 9.79 11.62 8.06
C ALA A 120 10.57 10.87 9.16
N GLU A 121 10.19 11.07 10.41
CA GLU A 121 10.69 10.35 11.59
C GLU A 121 10.36 8.85 11.54
N LEU A 122 9.13 8.48 11.16
CA LEU A 122 8.69 7.08 11.11
C LEU A 122 9.45 6.27 10.04
N LEU A 123 9.73 6.88 8.88
CA LEU A 123 10.49 6.22 7.82
C LEU A 123 11.99 6.07 8.14
N HIS A 124 12.53 6.98 8.96
CA HIS A 124 13.91 6.94 9.44
C HIS A 124 14.06 5.93 10.58
N GLU A 125 13.12 5.88 11.52
CA GLU A 125 13.08 4.90 12.63
C GLU A 125 12.89 3.46 12.13
N LEU A 126 12.13 3.26 11.04
CA LEU A 126 11.95 1.95 10.40
C LEU A 126 13.13 1.52 9.51
N GLY A 127 14.15 2.36 9.31
CA GLY A 127 15.35 2.03 8.52
C GLY A 127 15.09 1.81 7.02
N LEU A 128 13.91 2.21 6.52
CA LEU A 128 13.50 2.08 5.12
C LEU A 128 14.22 3.08 4.21
N VAL A 129 14.62 4.21 4.78
CA VAL A 129 15.41 5.24 4.13
C VAL A 129 16.52 5.64 5.08
N ARG A 130 17.78 5.34 4.75
CA ARG A 130 18.93 5.76 5.59
C ARG A 130 19.22 7.26 5.46
N ASP A 131 18.83 7.87 4.34
CA ASP A 131 18.95 9.30 4.06
C ASP A 131 17.94 9.71 2.96
N ALA A 132 16.90 10.47 3.32
CA ALA A 132 15.85 10.92 2.40
C ALA A 132 16.40 11.86 1.30
N THR A 133 17.53 12.52 1.58
CA THR A 133 18.21 13.42 0.65
C THR A 133 18.85 12.66 -0.52
N ALA A 134 19.32 11.42 -0.28
CA ALA A 134 19.94 10.59 -1.31
C ALA A 134 18.90 9.92 -2.24
N PHE A 135 17.75 9.52 -1.68
CA PHE A 135 16.62 8.99 -2.47
C PHE A 135 16.06 10.06 -3.42
N HIS A 136 15.86 11.27 -2.91
CA HIS A 136 15.37 12.41 -3.71
C HIS A 136 16.36 12.81 -4.82
N LYS A 137 17.67 12.82 -4.54
CA LYS A 137 18.72 13.09 -5.56
C LYS A 137 18.85 12.00 -6.63
N GLY A 138 18.37 10.77 -6.38
CA GLY A 138 18.40 9.67 -7.35
C GLY A 138 17.20 9.63 -8.30
N GLN A 139 16.10 10.31 -7.94
CA GLN A 139 14.87 10.39 -8.72
C GLN A 139 14.84 11.63 -9.65
N VAL A 140 15.59 12.69 -9.29
CA VAL A 140 15.78 13.87 -10.14
C VAL A 140 17.05 13.69 -10.98
N LYS A 141 16.88 13.19 -12.21
CA LYS A 141 17.80 13.43 -13.32
C LYS A 141 17.08 14.15 -14.44
#